data_AF-A0A531KA99-F1
#
_entry.id   AF-A0A531KA99-F1
#
_cell.length_a   1.000
_cell.length_b   1.000
_cell.length_c   1.000
_cell.angle_alpha   90.00
_cell.angle_beta   90.00
_cell.angle_gamma   90.00
#
_symmetry.space_group_name_H-M   'P 1'
#
loop_
_entity.id
_entity.type
_entity.pdbx_description
1 polymer ?
#
loop_
_entity_poly.entity_id
_entity_poly.type
_entity_poly.pdbx_seq_one_letter_code
_entity_poly.pdbx_strand_id
1 'polypeptide(L)'
;AHAPGVARRFDSPFVGRERQRALLETVFRNAVGDRTCHLVTILADAGVGKSRLVREFTSGLAEDVTVLHGRCLPYGEGITYWPLAEIVRELTRAEGPDSGKQLAAVIEARLAGDEKARLIAERVTGALGLGAGQGTAQA
;
A
#
# COMPACT_ATOMS: atom_id res chain seq x y z
N ALA A 1 2.41 18.41 -17.41
CA ALA A 1 3.39 18.76 -16.35
C ALA A 1 2.64 18.90 -15.03
N HIS A 2 2.78 17.93 -14.11
CA HIS A 2 2.11 17.98 -12.81
C HIS A 2 3.11 18.52 -11.77
N ALA A 3 2.77 19.64 -11.14
CA ALA A 3 3.60 20.21 -10.08
C ALA A 3 3.64 19.26 -8.86
N PRO A 4 4.81 18.98 -8.27
CA PRO A 4 4.90 18.21 -7.04
C PRO A 4 4.16 18.97 -5.93
N GLY A 5 3.25 18.28 -5.23
CA GLY A 5 2.50 18.87 -4.12
C GLY A 5 3.46 19.33 -3.03
N VAL A 6 3.23 20.53 -2.49
CA VAL A 6 4.01 21.09 -1.37
C VAL A 6 4.07 20.09 -0.23
N ALA A 7 5.29 19.65 0.13
CA ALA A 7 5.52 18.83 1.31
C ALA A 7 5.09 19.64 2.54
N ARG A 8 3.91 19.34 3.09
CA ARG A 8 3.46 19.95 4.34
C ARG A 8 4.39 19.46 5.45
N ARG A 9 5.18 20.37 6.02
CA ARG A 9 5.83 20.10 7.31
C ARG A 9 4.73 20.13 8.37
N PHE A 10 4.49 18.98 8.99
CA PHE A 10 3.49 18.85 10.04
C PHE A 10 4.17 19.08 11.40
N ASP A 11 4.73 20.28 11.58
CA ASP A 11 5.47 20.64 12.78
C ASP A 11 4.51 21.09 13.92
N SER A 12 3.21 21.18 13.64
CA SER A 12 2.18 21.47 14.63
C SER A 12 1.85 20.25 15.49
N PRO A 13 1.60 20.43 16.81
CA PRO A 13 1.20 19.33 17.68
C PRO A 13 -0.07 18.65 17.16
N PHE A 14 -0.10 17.33 17.23
CA PHE A 14 -1.30 16.56 16.92
C PHE A 14 -2.22 16.59 18.14
N VAL A 15 -3.27 17.40 18.08
CA VAL A 15 -4.20 17.63 19.18
C VAL A 15 -5.54 16.98 18.89
N GLY A 16 -6.08 16.27 19.87
CA GLY A 16 -7.31 15.51 19.71
C GLY A 16 -7.09 14.24 18.89
N ARG A 17 -8.17 13.48 18.71
CA ARG A 17 -8.22 12.21 17.96
C ARG A 17 -7.59 11.00 18.66
N GLU A 18 -7.36 11.09 19.97
CA GLU A 18 -6.84 10.01 20.81
C GLU A 18 -7.73 8.76 20.68
N ARG A 19 -9.05 8.94 20.64
CA ARG A 19 -10.01 7.84 20.44
C ARG A 19 -9.83 7.15 19.08
N GLN A 20 -9.71 7.91 18.00
CA GLN A 20 -9.54 7.35 16.66
C GLN A 20 -8.18 6.65 16.52
N ARG A 21 -7.13 7.23 17.10
CA ARG A 21 -5.80 6.62 17.14
C ARG A 21 -5.81 5.32 17.94
N ALA A 22 -6.40 5.32 19.14
CA ALA A 22 -6.53 4.11 19.96
C ALA A 22 -7.31 3.00 19.26
N LEU A 23 -8.31 3.35 18.43
CA LEU A 23 -9.02 2.39 17.59
C LEU A 23 -8.10 1.75 16.55
N LEU A 24 -7.31 2.55 15.82
CA LEU A 24 -6.33 2.04 14.84
C LEU A 24 -5.31 1.11 15.51
N GLU A 25 -4.78 1.51 16.67
CA GLU A 25 -3.84 0.71 17.45
C GLU A 25 -4.46 -0.62 17.92
N THR A 26 -5.73 -0.60 18.32
CA THR A 26 -6.44 -1.82 18.74
C THR A 26 -6.66 -2.77 17.57
N VAL A 27 -7.13 -2.25 16.43
CA VAL A 27 -7.31 -3.07 15.22
C VAL A 27 -5.98 -3.67 14.76
N PHE A 28 -4.90 -2.89 14.79
CA PHE A 28 -3.57 -3.37 14.43
C PHE A 28 -3.08 -4.48 15.36
N ARG A 29 -3.19 -4.31 16.68
CA ARG A 29 -2.81 -5.34 17.65
C ARG A 29 -3.60 -6.64 17.45
N ASN A 30 -4.90 -6.54 17.19
CA ASN A 30 -5.73 -7.72 16.92
C ASN A 30 -5.30 -8.41 15.62
N ALA A 31 -5.09 -7.66 14.53
CA ALA A 31 -4.63 -8.21 13.25
C ALA A 31 -3.30 -8.97 13.40
N VAL A 32 -2.35 -8.43 14.16
CA VAL A 32 -1.06 -9.08 14.45
C VAL A 32 -1.23 -10.32 15.33
N GLY A 33 -1.99 -10.19 16.44
CA GLY A 33 -2.20 -11.28 17.39
C GLY A 33 -2.94 -12.47 16.81
N ASP A 34 -4.00 -12.19 16.05
CA ASP A 34 -4.87 -13.20 15.45
C ASP A 34 -4.32 -13.71 14.10
N ARG A 35 -3.30 -13.05 13.54
CA ARG A 35 -2.74 -13.30 12.20
C ARG A 35 -3.80 -13.24 11.09
N THR A 36 -4.69 -12.26 11.18
CA THR A 36 -5.78 -12.06 10.21
C THR A 36 -5.72 -10.67 9.57
N CYS A 37 -6.28 -10.55 8.36
CA CYS A 37 -6.35 -9.27 7.66
C CYS A 37 -7.55 -8.44 8.16
N HIS A 38 -7.29 -7.17 8.48
CA HIS A 38 -8.33 -6.20 8.84
C HIS A 38 -8.38 -5.06 7.83
N LEU A 39 -9.59 -4.61 7.48
CA LEU A 39 -9.84 -3.43 6.66
C LEU A 39 -10.40 -2.31 7.54
N VAL A 40 -9.78 -1.12 7.45
CA VAL A 40 -10.26 0.09 8.13
C VAL A 40 -10.49 1.20 7.11
N THR A 41 -11.68 1.80 7.16
CA THR A 41 -12.05 2.95 6.31
C THR A 41 -12.16 4.20 7.18
N ILE A 42 -11.41 5.26 6.83
CA ILE A 42 -11.47 6.55 7.52
C ILE A 42 -12.35 7.52 6.72
N LEU A 43 -13.58 7.74 7.19
CA LEU A 43 -14.54 8.66 6.60
C LEU A 43 -14.53 9.99 7.37
N ALA A 44 -14.31 11.09 6.65
CA ALA A 44 -14.41 12.44 7.20
C ALA A 44 -14.35 13.49 6.08
N ASP A 45 -14.71 14.73 6.39
CA ASP A 45 -14.61 15.85 5.47
C ASP A 45 -13.17 16.15 5.03
N ALA A 46 -13.01 16.85 3.91
CA ALA A 46 -11.71 17.30 3.45
C ALA A 46 -11.06 18.26 4.48
N GLY A 47 -9.75 18.14 4.67
CA GLY A 47 -8.99 19.04 5.55
C GLY A 47 -9.00 18.74 7.05
N VAL A 48 -9.86 17.83 7.55
CA VAL A 48 -9.98 17.53 9.00
C VAL A 48 -8.85 16.69 9.61
N GLY A 49 -7.76 16.47 8.86
CA GLY A 49 -6.57 15.78 9.35
C GLY A 49 -6.53 14.25 9.16
N LYS A 50 -7.31 13.65 8.23
CA LYS A 50 -7.28 12.20 7.96
C LYS A 50 -5.88 11.67 7.67
N SER A 51 -5.15 12.31 6.76
CA SER A 51 -3.78 11.91 6.40
C SER A 51 -2.80 12.10 7.56
N ARG A 52 -3.04 13.10 8.42
CA ARG A 52 -2.23 13.30 9.64
C ARG A 52 -2.50 12.19 10.65
N LEU A 53 -3.75 11.81 10.88
CA LEU A 53 -4.11 10.68 11.76
C LEU A 53 -3.42 9.38 11.32
N VAL A 54 -3.47 9.05 10.03
CA VAL A 54 -2.79 7.86 9.48
C VAL A 54 -1.28 7.96 9.71
N ARG A 55 -0.68 9.11 9.40
CA ARG A 55 0.75 9.34 9.59
C ARG A 55 1.18 9.16 11.04
N GLU A 56 0.46 9.77 11.98
CA GLU A 56 0.75 9.66 13.42
C GLU A 56 0.67 8.22 13.92
N PHE A 57 -0.36 7.50 13.49
CA PHE A 57 -0.51 6.08 13.79
C PHE A 57 0.68 5.28 13.23
N THR A 58 1.01 5.43 11.94
CA THR A 58 2.09 4.67 11.30
C THR A 58 3.48 5.03 11.85
N SER A 59 3.71 6.28 12.25
CA SER A 59 5.00 6.69 12.82
C SER A 59 5.23 6.14 14.24
N GLY A 60 4.18 5.67 14.91
CA GLY A 60 4.28 5.03 16.22
C GLY A 60 4.43 3.51 16.17
N LEU A 61 4.44 2.92 14.97
CA LEU A 61 4.63 1.47 14.81
C LEU A 61 6.11 1.09 14.98
N ALA A 62 6.36 -0.18 15.33
CA ALA A 62 7.71 -0.71 15.47
C ALA A 62 8.44 -0.77 14.12
N GLU A 63 9.78 -0.74 14.15
CA GLU A 63 10.64 -0.68 12.95
C GLU A 63 10.51 -1.90 12.03
N ASP A 64 10.09 -3.05 12.58
CA ASP A 64 9.85 -4.29 11.84
C ASP A 64 8.51 -4.29 11.08
N VAL A 65 7.65 -3.29 11.32
CA VAL A 65 6.40 -3.13 10.59
C VAL A 65 6.64 -2.46 9.24
N THR A 66 6.32 -3.18 8.16
CA THR A 66 6.37 -2.61 6.81
C THR A 66 5.09 -1.82 6.53
N VAL A 67 5.22 -0.50 6.34
CA VAL A 67 4.14 0.39 5.90
C VAL A 67 4.31 0.69 4.42
N LEU A 68 3.25 0.48 3.63
CA LEU A 68 3.25 0.72 2.18
C LEU A 68 2.11 1.67 1.81
N HIS A 69 2.33 2.48 0.79
CA HIS A 69 1.40 3.51 0.37
C HIS A 69 0.98 3.34 -1.09
N GLY A 70 -0.33 3.49 -1.33
CA GLY A 70 -0.91 3.54 -2.67
C GLY A 70 -1.94 4.66 -2.75
N ARG A 71 -1.96 5.37 -3.88
CA ARG A 71 -2.87 6.49 -4.14
C ARG A 71 -3.85 6.12 -5.23
N CYS A 72 -5.12 6.26 -4.92
CA CYS A 72 -6.17 6.24 -5.94
C CYS A 72 -6.14 7.57 -6.68
N LEU A 73 -5.59 7.57 -7.89
CA LEU A 73 -5.59 8.75 -8.74
C LEU A 73 -7.03 9.03 -9.22
N PRO A 74 -7.46 10.30 -9.27
CA PRO A 74 -8.82 10.63 -9.66
C PRO A 74 -9.08 10.49 -11.16
N TYR A 75 -8.02 10.48 -12.00
CA TYR A 75 -8.11 10.44 -13.45
C TYR A 75 -6.88 9.75 -14.08
N GLY A 76 -7.09 9.09 -15.23
CA GLY A 76 -6.07 8.41 -16.04
C GLY A 76 -6.62 7.15 -16.70
N GLU A 77 -6.13 6.79 -17.89
CA GLU A 77 -6.43 5.49 -18.50
C GLU A 77 -5.60 4.39 -17.83
N GLY A 78 -6.19 3.21 -17.60
CA GLY A 78 -5.47 2.05 -17.03
C GLY A 78 -5.16 2.14 -15.52
N ILE A 79 -5.80 3.04 -14.77
CA ILE A 79 -5.46 3.29 -13.35
C ILE A 79 -6.21 2.40 -12.32
N THR A 80 -7.05 1.45 -12.76
CA THR A 80 -7.90 0.63 -11.88
C THR A 80 -7.11 -0.08 -10.77
N TYR A 81 -5.86 -0.48 -11.05
CA TYR A 81 -4.95 -1.10 -10.08
C TYR A 81 -3.72 -0.24 -9.76
N TRP A 82 -3.77 1.07 -10.03
CA TRP A 82 -2.66 1.98 -9.76
C TRP A 82 -2.18 1.98 -8.30
N PRO A 83 -3.07 2.03 -7.28
CA PRO A 83 -2.62 1.98 -5.88
C PRO A 83 -1.87 0.69 -5.56
N LEU A 84 -2.31 -0.44 -6.11
CA LEU A 84 -1.64 -1.73 -5.95
C LEU A 84 -0.26 -1.70 -6.60
N ALA A 85 -0.14 -1.08 -7.77
CA ALA A 85 1.14 -0.93 -8.46
C ALA A 85 2.14 -0.07 -7.66
N GLU A 86 1.68 1.00 -7.01
CA GLU A 86 2.51 1.81 -6.10
C GLU A 86 2.99 1.00 -4.89
N ILE A 87 2.09 0.31 -4.19
CA ILE A 87 2.40 -0.55 -3.04
C ILE A 87 3.45 -1.61 -3.41
N VAL A 88 3.28 -2.24 -4.56
CA VAL A 88 4.18 -3.28 -5.06
C VAL A 88 5.56 -2.73 -5.41
N ARG A 89 5.62 -1.56 -6.07
CA ARG A 89 6.90 -0.91 -6.40
C ARG A 89 7.65 -0.52 -5.14
N GLU A 90 6.94 -0.01 -4.13
CA GLU A 90 7.53 0.32 -2.83
C GLU A 90 8.07 -0.92 -2.11
N LEU A 91 7.31 -2.03 -2.13
CA LEU A 91 7.69 -3.28 -1.49
C LEU A 91 8.95 -3.92 -2.12
N THR A 92 9.07 -3.85 -3.44
CA THR A 92 10.09 -4.57 -4.20
C THR A 92 11.30 -3.72 -4.57
N ARG A 93 11.12 -2.39 -4.61
CA ARG A 93 12.03 -1.45 -5.30
C ARG A 93 12.33 -1.87 -6.73
N ALA A 94 11.43 -2.64 -7.35
CA ALA A 94 11.63 -3.19 -8.67
C ALA A 94 11.42 -2.12 -9.73
N GLU A 95 12.44 -1.91 -10.55
CA GLU A 95 12.42 -1.00 -11.69
C GLU A 95 12.90 -1.72 -12.95
N GLY A 96 12.38 -1.29 -14.10
CA GLY A 96 12.79 -1.81 -15.40
C GLY A 96 12.07 -3.10 -15.85
N PRO A 97 12.58 -3.74 -16.91
CA PRO A 97 11.88 -4.78 -17.65
C PRO A 97 11.66 -6.10 -16.88
N ASP A 98 12.45 -6.38 -15.83
CA ASP A 98 12.30 -7.58 -15.00
C ASP A 98 11.44 -7.36 -13.75
N SER A 99 10.75 -6.22 -13.63
CA SER A 99 9.98 -5.84 -12.45
C SER A 99 8.92 -6.87 -12.04
N GLY A 100 8.29 -7.56 -13.00
CA GLY A 100 7.35 -8.65 -12.72
C GLY A 100 7.99 -9.86 -12.03
N LYS A 101 9.18 -10.27 -12.47
CA LYS A 101 9.91 -11.40 -11.85
C LYS A 101 10.43 -11.05 -10.46
N GLN A 102 10.96 -9.84 -10.31
CA GLN A 102 11.43 -9.33 -9.01
C GLN A 102 10.28 -9.28 -8.01
N LEU A 103 9.09 -8.83 -8.45
CA LEU A 103 7.88 -8.85 -7.65
C LEU A 103 7.46 -10.24 -7.23
N ALA A 104 7.36 -11.18 -8.18
CA ALA A 104 6.99 -12.55 -7.87
C ALA A 104 7.92 -13.16 -6.82
N ALA A 105 9.24 -13.01 -7.01
CA ALA A 105 10.24 -13.52 -6.07
C ALA A 105 10.11 -12.92 -4.66
N VAL A 106 9.83 -11.61 -4.54
CA VAL A 106 9.63 -10.96 -3.24
C VAL A 106 8.36 -11.46 -2.55
N ILE A 107 7.25 -11.60 -3.28
CA ILE A 107 6.00 -12.13 -2.73
C ILE A 107 6.21 -13.57 -2.25
N GLU A 108 6.82 -14.43 -3.08
CA GLU A 108 7.09 -15.82 -2.73
C GLU A 108 8.01 -15.93 -1.50
N ALA A 109 9.05 -15.11 -1.41
CA ALA A 109 9.94 -15.08 -0.25
C ALA A 109 9.21 -14.66 1.04
N ARG A 110 8.25 -13.72 0.95
CA ARG A 110 7.46 -13.28 2.12
C ARG A 110 6.36 -14.25 2.52
N LEU A 111 5.91 -15.07 1.59
CA LEU A 111 4.94 -16.14 1.81
C LEU A 111 5.64 -17.51 1.90
N ALA A 112 6.92 -17.55 2.27
CA ALA A 112 7.65 -18.80 2.39
C ALA A 112 6.94 -19.76 3.36
N GLY A 113 6.63 -20.95 2.87
CA GLY A 113 5.87 -21.96 3.62
C GLY A 113 4.36 -21.94 3.38
N ASP A 114 3.83 -20.98 2.61
CA ASP A 114 2.43 -20.99 2.13
C ASP A 114 2.34 -21.72 0.78
N GLU A 115 1.47 -22.73 0.71
CA GLU A 115 1.22 -23.52 -0.51
C GLU A 115 0.73 -22.67 -1.68
N LYS A 116 0.11 -21.52 -1.39
CA LYS A 116 -0.46 -20.58 -2.37
C LYS A 116 0.50 -19.46 -2.74
N ALA A 117 1.72 -19.41 -2.20
CA ALA A 117 2.66 -18.32 -2.42
C ALA A 117 2.85 -17.98 -3.91
N ARG A 118 3.09 -19.01 -4.73
CA ARG A 118 3.24 -18.88 -6.19
C ARG A 118 1.97 -18.39 -6.88
N LEU A 119 0.81 -18.94 -6.51
CA LEU A 119 -0.48 -18.50 -7.06
C LEU A 119 -0.74 -17.03 -6.74
N ILE A 120 -0.44 -16.59 -5.51
CA ILE A 120 -0.61 -15.19 -5.09
C ILE A 120 0.33 -14.29 -5.91
N ALA A 121 1.60 -14.67 -6.06
CA ALA A 121 2.57 -13.94 -6.87
C ALA A 121 2.11 -13.79 -8.34
N GLU A 122 1.63 -14.87 -8.96
CA GLU A 122 1.10 -14.86 -10.33
C GLU A 122 -0.14 -13.95 -10.45
N ARG A 123 -1.05 -13.96 -9.47
CA ARG A 123 -2.26 -13.12 -9.50
C ARG A 123 -1.93 -11.64 -9.31
N VAL A 124 -1.02 -11.31 -8.40
CA VAL A 124 -0.61 -9.93 -8.15
C VAL A 124 0.16 -9.37 -9.34
N THR A 125 1.11 -10.12 -9.91
CA THR A 125 1.84 -9.71 -11.13
C THR A 125 0.90 -9.55 -12.33
N GLY A 126 -0.06 -10.46 -12.50
CA GLY A 126 -1.08 -10.38 -13.55
C GLY A 126 -2.01 -9.16 -13.42
N ALA A 127 -2.45 -8.84 -12.20
CA ALA A 127 -3.30 -7.66 -11.95
C ALA A 127 -2.59 -6.33 -12.29
N LEU A 128 -1.27 -6.32 -12.30
CA LEU A 128 -0.44 -5.17 -12.64
C LEU A 128 -0.03 -5.11 -14.12
N GLY A 129 -0.46 -6.08 -14.93
CA GLY A 129 -0.01 -6.19 -16.32
C GLY A 129 1.47 -6.54 -16.48
N LEU A 130 2.11 -7.04 -15.41
CA LEU A 130 3.53 -7.43 -15.37
C LEU A 130 3.75 -8.94 -15.56
N GLY A 131 2.69 -9.68 -15.86
CA GLY A 131 2.75 -11.12 -16.15
C GLY A 131 3.24 -11.39 -17.57
N ALA A 132 3.90 -12.54 -17.75
CA ALA A 132 4.29 -13.03 -19.07
C ALA A 132 3.04 -13.43 -19.87
N GLY A 133 2.52 -12.47 -20.65
CA GLY A 133 1.51 -12.68 -21.68
C GLY A 133 0.26 -11.84 -21.51
N GLN A 134 0.25 -10.64 -22.11
CA GLN A 134 -0.73 -10.10 -23.08
C GLN A 134 0.02 -8.96 -23.81
N GLY A 135 0.19 -8.97 -25.12
CA GLY A 135 -0.88 -8.87 -26.11
C GLY A 135 -0.75 -7.49 -26.74
N THR A 136 -0.33 -7.43 -28.01
CA THR A 136 -0.14 -6.22 -28.80
C THR A 136 -1.30 -5.25 -28.65
N ALA A 137 -1.06 -4.10 -28.01
CA ALA A 137 -1.90 -2.92 -28.22
C ALA A 137 -1.52 -2.35 -29.60
N GLN A 138 -2.27 -2.74 -30.63
CA GLN A 138 -2.33 -2.00 -31.88
C GLN A 138 -3.12 -0.71 -31.67
N ALA A 139 -2.49 0.42 -31.99
CA ALA A 139 -3.11 1.54 -32.68
C ALA A 139 -2.17 1.90 -33.84
#